data_AF-A0A6C0UPT2-F1
#
_entry.id   AF-A0A6C0UPT2-F1
#
_cell.length_a   1.000
_cell.length_b   1.000
_cell.length_c   1.000
_cell.angle_alpha   90.00
_cell.angle_beta   90.00
_cell.angle_gamma   90.00
#
_symmetry.space_group_name_H-M   'P 1'
#
loop_
_entity.id
_entity.type
_entity.pdbx_description
1 polymer ?
#
loop_
_entity_poly.entity_id
_entity_poly.type
_entity_poly.pdbx_seq_one_letter_code
_entity_poly.pdbx_strand_id
1 'polypeptide(L)'
;MSDDADLEELKAQTQKGSRVSAQTKQDDGDLTDALVDALEAVENGDVHPNVSVRDGHTAALLHALENNPEAMHDTVDSLRDFLGGNADGEVDKSVLIRLLLRAGLRAGAPDTRESLADAIAERASNEV
;
A
#
# COMPACT_ATOMS: atom_id res chain seq x y z
N MET A 1 -41.88 36.64 -17.28
CA MET A 1 -40.59 37.21 -16.87
C MET A 1 -40.33 36.84 -15.41
N SER A 2 -40.23 35.54 -15.10
CA SER A 2 -39.93 35.04 -13.74
C SER A 2 -39.12 33.73 -13.79
N ASP A 3 -39.27 32.94 -14.87
CA ASP A 3 -38.60 31.64 -14.98
C ASP A 3 -37.08 31.71 -15.24
N ASP A 4 -36.58 32.80 -15.83
CA ASP A 4 -35.13 32.97 -16.09
C ASP A 4 -34.33 33.34 -14.82
N ALA A 5 -34.98 34.01 -13.85
CA ALA A 5 -34.33 34.40 -12.60
C ALA A 5 -34.09 33.20 -11.67
N ASP A 6 -35.05 32.26 -11.65
CA ASP A 6 -34.95 31.04 -10.83
C ASP A 6 -33.91 30.05 -11.38
N LEU A 7 -33.71 30.01 -12.71
CA LEU A 7 -32.68 29.18 -13.36
C LEU A 7 -31.25 29.66 -13.10
N GLU A 8 -31.03 30.97 -13.04
CA GLU A 8 -29.74 31.57 -12.67
C GLU A 8 -29.40 31.27 -11.19
N GLU A 9 -30.39 31.31 -10.31
CA GLU A 9 -30.21 31.00 -8.88
C GLU A 9 -29.90 29.51 -8.64
N LEU A 10 -30.52 28.60 -9.41
CA LEU A 10 -30.22 27.16 -9.41
C LEU A 10 -28.82 26.83 -9.95
N LYS A 11 -28.33 27.58 -10.96
CA LYS A 11 -26.93 27.47 -11.43
C LYS A 11 -25.93 27.95 -10.38
N ALA A 12 -26.24 29.02 -9.65
CA ALA A 12 -25.37 29.54 -8.60
C ALA A 12 -25.26 28.59 -7.39
N GLN A 13 -26.35 27.87 -7.04
CA GLN A 13 -26.33 26.86 -5.97
C GLN A 13 -25.56 25.58 -6.36
N THR A 14 -25.64 25.15 -7.63
CA THR A 14 -24.90 23.98 -8.12
C THR A 14 -23.41 24.26 -8.34
N GLN A 15 -23.02 25.50 -8.66
CA GLN A 15 -21.59 25.89 -8.74
C GLN A 15 -20.88 25.92 -7.38
N LYS A 16 -21.60 26.19 -6.28
CA LYS A 16 -21.02 26.16 -4.92
C LYS A 16 -20.93 24.75 -4.32
N GLY A 17 -21.78 23.83 -4.76
CA GLY A 17 -21.77 22.42 -4.32
C GLY A 17 -20.67 21.56 -4.96
N SER A 18 -20.08 21.99 -6.07
CA SER A 18 -19.09 21.18 -6.81
C SER A 18 -17.65 21.29 -6.31
N ARG A 19 -17.38 22.04 -5.23
CA ARG A 19 -16.00 22.28 -4.73
C ARG A 19 -15.62 21.43 -3.52
N VAL A 20 -16.52 20.56 -3.03
CA VAL A 20 -16.26 19.63 -1.91
C VAL A 20 -16.25 18.18 -2.38
N SER A 21 -15.67 17.94 -3.56
CA SER A 21 -15.23 16.59 -3.99
C SER A 21 -13.86 16.63 -4.68
N ALA A 22 -13.15 17.76 -4.57
CA ALA A 22 -11.77 17.91 -5.03
C ALA A 22 -10.79 17.95 -3.84
N GLN A 23 -11.09 17.21 -2.77
CA GLN A 23 -10.05 16.82 -1.82
C GLN A 23 -9.28 15.66 -2.46
N THR A 24 -8.24 16.06 -3.20
CA THR A 24 -7.01 15.31 -3.47
C THR A 24 -7.18 13.92 -4.10
N LYS A 25 -7.62 13.87 -5.36
CA LYS A 25 -7.21 12.79 -6.29
C LYS A 25 -5.95 13.21 -7.04
N GLN A 26 -4.95 13.69 -6.33
CA GLN A 26 -3.80 14.38 -6.92
C GLN A 26 -2.46 13.70 -6.65
N ASP A 27 -2.42 12.51 -6.06
CA ASP A 27 -1.14 11.96 -5.56
C ASP A 27 -0.86 10.49 -5.93
N ASP A 28 -1.84 9.74 -6.45
CA ASP A 28 -1.61 8.33 -6.78
C ASP A 28 -0.59 8.17 -7.92
N GLY A 29 -0.64 9.07 -8.92
CA GLY A 29 0.34 9.09 -10.01
C GLY A 29 1.75 9.49 -9.54
N ASP A 30 1.86 10.48 -8.64
CA ASP A 30 3.16 10.95 -8.14
C ASP A 30 3.85 9.87 -7.29
N LEU A 31 3.08 9.18 -6.43
CA LEU A 31 3.62 8.07 -5.65
C LEU A 31 3.95 6.85 -6.53
N THR A 32 3.12 6.51 -7.52
CA THR A 32 3.40 5.41 -8.46
C THR A 32 4.70 5.67 -9.21
N ASP A 33 4.87 6.85 -9.81
CA ASP A 33 6.10 7.23 -10.52
C ASP A 33 7.33 7.15 -9.60
N ALA A 34 7.22 7.68 -8.37
CA ALA A 34 8.30 7.59 -7.38
C ALA A 34 8.64 6.15 -6.97
N LEU A 35 7.64 5.25 -6.94
CA LEU A 35 7.84 3.82 -6.66
C LEU A 35 8.49 3.11 -7.84
N VAL A 36 8.14 3.45 -9.08
CA VAL A 36 8.79 2.95 -10.30
C VAL A 36 10.28 3.29 -10.27
N ASP A 37 10.63 4.54 -9.97
CA ASP A 37 12.03 4.98 -9.84
C ASP A 37 12.75 4.25 -8.69
N ALA A 38 12.09 4.13 -7.53
CA ALA A 38 12.69 3.48 -6.36
C ALA A 38 12.97 1.99 -6.60
N LEU A 39 12.08 1.29 -7.31
CA LEU A 39 12.31 -0.10 -7.73
C LEU A 39 13.54 -0.20 -8.65
N GLU A 40 13.82 0.84 -9.46
CA GLU A 40 14.90 0.81 -10.47
C GLU A 40 16.23 0.99 -9.77
N ALA A 41 16.26 1.95 -8.86
CA ALA A 41 17.39 2.18 -7.98
C ALA A 41 17.75 0.93 -7.16
N VAL A 42 16.76 0.13 -6.72
CA VAL A 42 17.04 -1.14 -6.02
C VAL A 42 17.67 -2.17 -6.95
N GLU A 43 17.17 -2.33 -8.18
CA GLU A 43 17.69 -3.29 -9.16
C GLU A 43 19.09 -2.91 -9.68
N ASN A 44 19.32 -1.62 -9.90
CA ASN A 44 20.63 -1.08 -10.30
C ASN A 44 21.65 -1.14 -9.15
N GLY A 45 21.21 -1.41 -7.93
CA GLY A 45 22.05 -1.46 -6.72
C GLY A 45 22.37 -0.08 -6.13
N ASP A 46 21.71 0.98 -6.60
CA ASP A 46 21.79 2.33 -6.04
C ASP A 46 21.15 2.41 -4.64
N VAL A 47 20.14 1.58 -4.39
CA VAL A 47 19.49 1.42 -3.08
C VAL A 47 19.58 -0.04 -2.63
N HIS A 48 20.02 -0.27 -1.39
CA HIS A 48 20.10 -1.63 -0.86
C HIS A 48 18.68 -2.16 -0.55
N PRO A 49 18.32 -3.40 -0.95
CA PRO A 49 16.98 -3.98 -0.72
C PRO A 49 16.66 -4.32 0.75
N ASN A 50 17.58 -4.04 1.68
CA ASN A 50 17.41 -4.45 3.08
C ASN A 50 16.64 -3.39 3.84
N VAL A 51 15.51 -3.79 4.44
CA VAL A 51 14.73 -2.93 5.32
C VAL A 51 15.19 -3.15 6.77
N SER A 52 15.52 -2.07 7.48
CA SER A 52 15.86 -2.11 8.90
C SER A 52 14.96 -1.17 9.70
N VAL A 53 14.51 -1.64 10.87
CA VAL A 53 13.64 -0.87 11.77
C VAL A 53 14.26 -0.86 13.16
N ARG A 54 14.40 0.33 13.75
CA ARG A 54 14.88 0.49 15.12
C ARG A 54 13.69 0.57 16.07
N ASP A 55 13.15 -0.58 16.44
CA ASP A 55 12.06 -0.68 17.41
C ASP A 55 12.28 -1.87 18.36
N GLY A 56 12.31 -1.59 19.67
CA GLY A 56 12.62 -2.60 20.69
C GLY A 56 11.53 -3.66 20.84
N HIS A 57 10.27 -3.26 20.76
CA HIS A 57 9.14 -4.19 20.90
C HIS A 57 9.03 -5.13 19.71
N THR A 58 9.18 -4.61 18.49
CA THR A 58 9.21 -5.41 17.27
C THR A 58 10.40 -6.36 17.27
N ALA A 59 11.58 -5.89 17.69
CA ALA A 59 12.75 -6.76 17.82
C ALA A 59 12.50 -7.91 18.81
N ALA A 60 11.89 -7.63 19.97
CA ALA A 60 11.55 -8.64 20.96
C ALA A 60 10.52 -9.65 20.44
N LEU A 61 9.46 -9.19 19.75
CA LEU A 61 8.46 -10.04 19.12
C LEU A 61 9.09 -10.98 18.08
N LEU A 62 9.87 -10.43 17.15
CA LEU A 62 10.49 -11.22 16.09
C LEU A 62 11.48 -12.24 16.67
N HIS A 63 12.26 -11.84 17.68
CA HIS A 63 13.15 -12.77 18.39
C HIS A 63 12.38 -13.89 19.09
N ALA A 64 11.26 -13.59 19.75
CA ALA A 64 10.43 -14.60 20.39
C ALA A 64 9.84 -15.58 19.37
N LEU A 65 9.33 -15.10 18.24
CA LEU A 65 8.78 -15.95 17.18
C LEU A 65 9.86 -16.81 16.52
N GLU A 66 11.06 -16.27 16.26
CA GLU A 66 12.19 -17.05 15.71
C GLU A 66 12.58 -18.24 16.59
N ASN A 67 12.42 -18.11 17.91
CA ASN A 67 12.71 -19.18 18.87
C ASN A 67 11.50 -20.07 19.19
N ASN A 68 10.34 -19.82 18.59
CA ASN A 68 9.11 -20.60 18.77
C ASN A 68 8.46 -20.89 17.40
N PRO A 69 8.97 -21.88 16.65
CA PRO A 69 8.56 -22.12 15.26
C PRO A 69 7.06 -22.36 15.07
N GLU A 70 6.42 -23.07 16.00
CA GLU A 70 4.96 -23.31 15.97
C GLU A 70 4.18 -21.98 16.02
N ALA A 71 4.54 -21.09 16.96
CA ALA A 71 3.92 -19.78 17.07
C ALA A 71 4.19 -18.88 15.84
N MET A 72 5.38 -19.00 15.23
CA MET A 72 5.70 -18.29 14.00
C MET A 72 4.84 -18.79 12.83
N HIS A 73 4.67 -20.11 12.69
CA HIS A 73 3.80 -20.73 11.70
C HIS A 73 2.35 -20.27 11.87
N ASP A 74 1.78 -20.39 13.07
CA ASP A 74 0.40 -19.97 13.36
C ASP A 74 0.17 -18.49 13.00
N THR A 75 1.15 -17.64 13.30
CA THR A 75 1.10 -16.21 12.97
C THR A 75 1.12 -15.98 11.47
N VAL A 76 2.00 -16.67 10.74
CA VAL A 76 2.10 -16.56 9.28
C VAL A 76 0.85 -17.07 8.60
N ASP A 77 0.30 -18.19 9.05
CA ASP A 77 -0.92 -18.77 8.47
C ASP A 77 -2.13 -17.85 8.71
N SER A 78 -2.24 -17.25 9.90
CA SER A 78 -3.26 -16.22 10.18
C SER A 78 -3.15 -15.01 9.24
N LEU A 79 -1.94 -14.57 8.90
CA LEU A 79 -1.73 -13.46 7.96
C LEU A 79 -2.03 -13.85 6.51
N ARG A 80 -1.68 -15.07 6.10
CA ARG A 80 -2.01 -15.62 4.78
C ARG A 80 -3.52 -15.70 4.58
N ASP A 81 -4.23 -16.23 5.57
CA ASP A 81 -5.69 -16.29 5.60
C ASP A 81 -6.32 -14.90 5.50
N PHE A 82 -5.83 -13.93 6.30
CA PHE A 82 -6.29 -12.55 6.22
C PHE A 82 -6.08 -11.93 4.83
N LEU A 83 -4.94 -12.24 4.21
CA LEU A 83 -4.61 -11.79 2.86
C LEU A 83 -5.38 -12.57 1.76
N GLY A 84 -6.12 -13.62 2.12
CA GLY A 84 -6.89 -14.45 1.18
C GLY A 84 -6.01 -15.35 0.32
N GLY A 85 -4.81 -15.68 0.77
CA GLY A 85 -3.88 -16.58 0.08
C GLY A 85 -3.63 -17.84 0.90
N ASN A 86 -3.51 -18.98 0.22
CA ASN A 86 -3.18 -20.27 0.85
C ASN A 86 -1.79 -20.73 0.43
N ALA A 87 -0.82 -19.81 0.39
CA ALA A 87 0.49 -20.12 -0.15
C ALA A 87 1.26 -21.04 0.82
N ASP A 88 1.41 -22.30 0.44
CA ASP A 88 2.34 -23.23 1.08
C ASP A 88 3.79 -22.76 0.86
N GLY A 89 4.63 -22.85 1.88
CA GLY A 89 6.05 -22.50 1.76
C GLY A 89 6.74 -22.33 3.10
N GLU A 90 8.07 -22.26 3.04
CA GLU A 90 8.94 -22.05 4.20
C GLU A 90 8.52 -20.79 4.97
N VAL A 91 8.50 -20.92 6.29
CA VAL A 91 8.18 -19.86 7.22
C VAL A 91 9.49 -19.35 7.81
N ASP A 92 9.83 -18.12 7.48
CA ASP A 92 10.96 -17.41 8.04
C ASP A 92 10.57 -15.97 8.42
N LYS A 93 11.48 -15.28 9.11
CA LYS A 93 11.28 -13.88 9.53
C LYS A 93 11.05 -12.92 8.36
N SER A 94 11.69 -13.13 7.23
CA SER A 94 11.51 -12.29 6.04
C SER A 94 10.12 -12.51 5.42
N VAL A 95 9.60 -13.73 5.43
CA VAL A 95 8.22 -14.06 5.06
C VAL A 95 7.24 -13.36 6.01
N LEU A 96 7.43 -13.51 7.32
CA LEU A 96 6.60 -12.87 8.34
C LEU A 96 6.54 -11.34 8.15
N ILE A 97 7.69 -10.68 8.03
CA ILE A 97 7.74 -9.21 7.87
C ILE A 97 7.04 -8.75 6.59
N ARG A 98 7.26 -9.44 5.46
CA ARG A 98 6.58 -9.11 4.20
C ARG A 98 5.06 -9.26 4.30
N LEU A 99 4.58 -10.29 5.00
CA LEU A 99 3.15 -10.50 5.22
C LEU A 99 2.55 -9.43 6.14
N LEU A 100 3.23 -9.07 7.23
CA LEU A 100 2.82 -8.00 8.13
C LEU A 100 2.69 -6.66 7.39
N LEU A 101 3.68 -6.31 6.56
CA LEU A 101 3.63 -5.08 5.76
C LEU A 101 2.44 -5.09 4.79
N ARG A 102 2.23 -6.19 4.05
CA ARG A 102 1.10 -6.34 3.12
C ARG A 102 -0.25 -6.26 3.84
N ALA A 103 -0.37 -6.90 5.00
CA ALA A 103 -1.58 -6.87 5.81
C ALA A 103 -1.86 -5.45 6.32
N GLY A 104 -0.84 -4.74 6.80
CA GLY A 104 -0.93 -3.35 7.24
C GLY A 104 -1.39 -2.40 6.13
N LEU A 105 -0.78 -2.50 4.94
CA LEU A 105 -1.19 -1.71 3.78
C LEU A 105 -2.64 -2.02 3.35
N ARG A 106 -3.02 -3.30 3.31
CA ARG A 106 -4.40 -3.71 3.00
C ARG A 106 -5.42 -3.15 3.99
N ALA A 107 -5.09 -3.13 5.28
CA ALA A 107 -6.02 -2.74 6.34
C ALA A 107 -6.10 -1.22 6.54
N GLY A 108 -4.99 -0.49 6.36
CA GLY A 108 -4.87 0.90 6.79
C GLY A 108 -4.46 1.90 5.70
N ALA A 109 -3.96 1.46 4.55
CA ALA A 109 -3.47 2.33 3.48
C ALA A 109 -3.72 1.73 2.08
N PRO A 110 -5.00 1.53 1.69
CA PRO A 110 -5.35 0.86 0.44
C PRO A 110 -4.85 1.61 -0.80
N ASP A 111 -4.83 2.94 -0.79
CA ASP A 111 -4.38 3.77 -1.92
C ASP A 111 -2.87 3.58 -2.14
N THR A 112 -2.06 3.64 -1.07
CA THR A 112 -0.62 3.32 -1.12
C THR A 112 -0.35 1.90 -1.63
N ARG A 113 -1.23 0.94 -1.29
CA ARG A 113 -1.14 -0.43 -1.79
C ARG A 113 -1.44 -0.51 -3.29
N GLU A 114 -2.37 0.29 -3.79
CA GLU A 114 -2.72 0.37 -5.21
C GLU A 114 -1.57 1.00 -6.00
N SER A 115 -1.00 2.12 -5.57
CA SER A 115 0.19 2.72 -6.19
C SER A 115 1.37 1.74 -6.29
N LEU A 116 1.61 0.94 -5.24
CA LEU A 116 2.64 -0.10 -5.28
C LEU A 116 2.35 -1.20 -6.30
N ALA A 117 1.08 -1.61 -6.42
CA ALA A 117 0.70 -2.62 -7.39
C ALA A 117 0.86 -2.11 -8.84
N ASP A 118 0.46 -0.86 -9.08
CA ASP A 118 0.58 -0.21 -10.38
C ASP A 118 2.05 -0.02 -10.77
N ALA A 119 2.90 0.46 -9.85
CA ALA A 119 4.34 0.61 -10.09
C ALA A 119 5.02 -0.72 -10.45
N ILE A 120 4.66 -1.81 -9.78
CA ILE A 120 5.17 -3.16 -10.10
C ILE A 120 4.73 -3.60 -11.51
N ALA A 121 3.47 -3.35 -11.86
CA ALA A 121 2.93 -3.72 -13.18
C ALA A 121 3.57 -2.92 -14.33
N GLU A 122 3.83 -1.63 -14.10
CA GLU A 122 4.52 -0.77 -15.05
C GLU A 122 5.96 -1.23 -15.27
N ARG A 123 6.68 -1.54 -14.20
CA ARG A 123 8.06 -2.04 -14.29
C ARG A 123 8.18 -3.36 -15.03
N ALA A 124 7.30 -4.31 -14.74
CA ALA A 124 7.24 -5.56 -15.48
C ALA A 124 6.93 -5.37 -16.98
N SER A 125 6.22 -4.30 -17.33
CA SER A 125 5.90 -3.98 -18.73
C SER A 125 7.06 -3.28 -19.46
N ASN A 126 7.89 -2.53 -18.75
CA ASN A 126 9.05 -1.80 -19.30
C ASN A 126 10.30 -2.68 -19.51
N GLU A 127 10.35 -3.86 -18.89
CA GLU A 127 11.44 -4.84 -19.01
C GLU A 127 11.32 -5.78 -20.23
N VAL A 128 10.21 -5.73 -20.98
CA VAL A 128 9.89 -6.60 -22.13
C VAL A 128 10.26 -5.94 -23.46
#